data_AF-A0A672Z859-F1
#
_entry.id   AF-A0A672Z859-F1
#
_cell.length_a   1.000
_cell.length_b   1.000
_cell.length_c   1.000
_cell.angle_alpha   90.00
_cell.angle_beta   90.00
_cell.angle_gamma   90.00
#
_symmetry.space_group_name_H-M   'P 1'
#
loop_
_entity.id
_entity.type
_entity.pdbx_description
1 polymer ?
#
loop_
_entity_poly.entity_id
_entity_poly.type
_entity_poly.pdbx_seq_one_letter_code
_entity_poly.pdbx_strand_id
1 'polypeptide(L)'
;MWILGLKEEFEEAKAWVATELSFNKNVDVNLFESTIRILGGLLSTYHLTGDTLFLDKAKDIGSRLMPAFNTPSKIPYSDVNIGKGTAHPPRWTSDSTVAEVTSIQLEFRELSRLTEDPQYQAAVAEVMRQVHKLDGKLDGLVPMFINTNNGQFTHQGIYTLGARADSYYEYLLKQWIQGGKKETQLLEDYLQAIEGVQKNLVQKSSPNGLTFVGELSHGQFSPKMDHLVCFLPGTLALGAHNGLPADHMDLAKQLMETCYQMYLQMETGLSPEIVHFNMHQGSIRDIDVKLADRHNLLRPETVESLFYLYRFTKDHKYRDWGWEILQNFNKYTKVSSGGYTSVNNVRDPDYPSPRDKMESFFLGETLKYLYLLFSNDTDLVSLDRYVFNTEAHPLPDSDGLCWRSR
;
A
#
# COMPACT_ATOMS: atom_id res chain seq x y z
N MET A 1 7.24 -1.38 -16.92
CA MET A 1 7.59 -1.59 -18.34
C MET A 1 6.43 -1.30 -19.27
N TRP A 2 5.36 -2.12 -19.29
CA TRP A 2 4.27 -1.99 -20.26
C TRP A 2 3.63 -0.59 -20.38
N ILE A 3 3.27 0.02 -19.23
CA ILE A 3 2.65 1.37 -19.15
C ILE A 3 3.59 2.46 -19.70
N LEU A 4 4.90 2.30 -19.53
CA LEU A 4 5.92 3.25 -19.96
C LEU A 4 6.32 3.07 -21.44
N GLY A 5 5.72 2.10 -22.15
CA GLY A 5 6.06 1.82 -23.55
C GLY A 5 7.37 1.06 -23.76
N LEU A 6 8.00 0.56 -22.69
CA LEU A 6 9.23 -0.24 -22.73
C LEU A 6 8.92 -1.68 -23.18
N LYS A 7 8.67 -1.85 -24.49
CA LYS A 7 8.18 -3.12 -25.06
C LYS A 7 9.29 -4.15 -25.25
N GLU A 8 10.50 -3.74 -25.61
CA GLU A 8 11.64 -4.65 -25.80
C GLU A 8 12.04 -5.29 -24.47
N GLU A 9 12.17 -4.49 -23.42
CA GLU A 9 12.46 -4.97 -22.05
C GLU A 9 11.32 -5.83 -21.50
N PHE A 10 10.08 -5.52 -21.87
CA PHE A 10 8.93 -6.34 -21.50
C PHE A 10 8.99 -7.74 -22.14
N GLU A 11 9.34 -7.84 -23.42
CA GLU A 11 9.46 -9.15 -24.10
C GLU A 11 10.64 -9.97 -23.55
N GLU A 12 11.75 -9.32 -23.19
CA GLU A 12 12.86 -9.99 -22.48
C GLU A 12 12.40 -10.55 -21.12
N ALA A 13 11.74 -9.72 -20.31
CA ALA A 13 11.21 -10.15 -19.01
C ALA A 13 10.16 -11.25 -19.15
N LYS A 14 9.29 -11.17 -20.16
CA LYS A 14 8.30 -12.20 -20.47
C LYS A 14 8.95 -13.52 -20.85
N ALA A 15 10.03 -13.50 -21.65
CA ALA A 15 10.78 -14.70 -21.97
C ALA A 15 11.31 -15.39 -20.70
N TRP A 16 11.86 -14.62 -19.76
CA TRP A 16 12.29 -15.14 -18.46
C TRP A 16 11.12 -15.72 -17.64
N VAL A 17 9.96 -15.05 -17.62
CA VAL A 17 8.75 -15.59 -16.94
C VAL A 17 8.30 -16.91 -17.56
N ALA A 18 8.41 -17.04 -18.88
CA ALA A 18 8.04 -18.26 -19.58
C ALA A 18 8.99 -19.43 -19.27
N THR A 19 10.31 -19.18 -19.23
CA THR A 19 11.31 -20.25 -19.17
C THR A 19 11.88 -20.50 -17.77
N GLU A 20 12.07 -19.46 -16.96
CA GLU A 20 12.81 -19.53 -15.70
C GLU A 20 11.94 -19.45 -14.44
N LEU A 21 10.80 -18.74 -14.50
CA LEU A 21 9.96 -18.56 -13.32
C LEU A 21 9.28 -19.88 -12.93
N SER A 22 9.67 -20.42 -11.77
CA SER A 22 9.11 -21.64 -11.20
C SER A 22 8.81 -21.48 -9.71
N PHE A 23 7.61 -21.89 -9.31
CA PHE A 23 7.15 -21.87 -7.93
C PHE A 23 7.29 -23.22 -7.19
N ASN A 24 8.02 -24.18 -7.79
CA ASN A 24 8.26 -25.51 -7.20
C ASN A 24 9.36 -25.55 -6.14
N LYS A 25 10.00 -24.40 -5.83
CA LYS A 25 11.11 -24.35 -4.87
C LYS A 25 10.59 -24.55 -3.45
N ASN A 26 11.31 -25.34 -2.65
CA ASN A 26 11.08 -25.46 -1.22
C ASN A 26 11.59 -24.21 -0.50
N VAL A 27 10.73 -23.19 -0.43
CA VAL A 27 11.03 -21.90 0.18
C VAL A 27 9.78 -21.38 0.88
N ASP A 28 9.97 -20.83 2.08
CA ASP A 28 8.92 -20.11 2.80
C ASP A 28 8.83 -18.68 2.26
N VAL A 29 7.62 -18.23 2.00
CA VAL A 29 7.32 -16.87 1.56
C VAL A 29 6.25 -16.27 2.45
N ASN A 30 6.34 -14.96 2.68
CA ASN A 30 5.27 -14.23 3.35
C ASN A 30 4.06 -14.13 2.41
N LEU A 31 2.87 -14.45 2.92
CA LEU A 31 1.62 -14.48 2.16
C LEU A 31 1.29 -13.10 1.58
N PHE A 32 1.36 -12.06 2.39
CA PHE A 32 1.04 -10.69 2.00
C PHE A 32 1.99 -10.19 0.91
N GLU A 33 3.30 -10.26 1.15
CA GLU A 33 4.31 -9.80 0.19
C GLU A 33 4.24 -10.58 -1.14
N SER A 34 4.00 -11.89 -1.08
CA SER A 34 3.83 -12.70 -2.30
C SER A 34 2.56 -12.31 -3.06
N THR A 35 1.51 -11.97 -2.34
CA THR A 35 0.22 -11.61 -2.94
C THR A 35 0.30 -10.27 -3.64
N ILE A 36 0.71 -9.21 -2.93
CA ILE A 36 0.64 -7.86 -3.46
C ILE A 36 1.65 -7.67 -4.60
N ARG A 37 2.83 -8.31 -4.54
CA ARG A 37 3.90 -8.15 -5.54
C ARG A 37 3.79 -9.13 -6.68
N ILE A 38 3.77 -10.43 -6.38
CA ILE A 38 3.87 -11.49 -7.40
C ILE A 38 2.50 -11.74 -8.01
N LEU A 39 1.50 -12.06 -7.19
CA LEU A 39 0.15 -12.34 -7.71
C LEU A 39 -0.45 -11.07 -8.34
N GLY A 40 -0.43 -9.94 -7.65
CA GLY A 40 -0.89 -8.65 -8.16
C GLY A 40 -0.17 -8.22 -9.46
N GLY A 41 1.15 -8.39 -9.51
CA GLY A 41 1.95 -8.09 -10.69
C GLY A 41 1.62 -8.97 -11.90
N LEU A 42 1.44 -10.27 -11.71
CA LEU A 42 1.03 -11.20 -12.77
C LEU A 42 -0.39 -10.89 -13.27
N LEU A 43 -1.35 -10.67 -12.36
CA LEU A 43 -2.73 -10.32 -12.71
C LEU A 43 -2.82 -9.02 -13.50
N SER A 44 -2.11 -7.98 -13.06
CA SER A 44 -2.08 -6.71 -13.80
C SER A 44 -1.42 -6.84 -15.16
N THR A 45 -0.36 -7.64 -15.26
CA THR A 45 0.30 -7.89 -16.55
C THR A 45 -0.64 -8.61 -17.50
N TYR A 46 -1.38 -9.61 -17.02
CA TYR A 46 -2.43 -10.28 -17.80
C TYR A 46 -3.46 -9.27 -18.33
N HIS A 47 -4.01 -8.41 -17.46
CA HIS A 47 -5.03 -7.42 -17.88
C HIS A 47 -4.52 -6.41 -18.91
N LEU A 48 -3.27 -5.97 -18.77
CA LEU A 48 -2.70 -4.97 -19.66
C LEU A 48 -2.29 -5.54 -21.03
N THR A 49 -2.06 -6.85 -21.13
CA THR A 49 -1.47 -7.49 -22.32
C THR A 49 -2.39 -8.50 -23.00
N GLY A 50 -3.34 -9.08 -22.27
CA GLY A 50 -4.15 -10.22 -22.71
C GLY A 50 -3.39 -11.55 -22.78
N ASP A 51 -2.14 -11.61 -22.33
CA ASP A 51 -1.30 -12.80 -22.46
C ASP A 51 -1.55 -13.80 -21.32
N THR A 52 -2.10 -14.96 -21.68
CA THR A 52 -2.53 -15.99 -20.72
C THR A 52 -1.39 -16.60 -19.93
N LEU A 53 -0.13 -16.49 -20.37
CA LEU A 53 1.03 -16.93 -19.61
C LEU A 53 1.02 -16.37 -18.18
N PHE A 54 0.70 -15.09 -18.04
CA PHE A 54 0.70 -14.43 -16.74
C PHE A 54 -0.46 -14.89 -15.86
N LEU A 55 -1.62 -15.19 -16.45
CA LEU A 55 -2.75 -15.78 -15.71
C LEU A 55 -2.45 -17.21 -15.25
N ASP A 56 -1.81 -18.02 -16.09
CA ASP A 56 -1.41 -19.38 -15.72
C ASP A 56 -0.41 -19.36 -14.55
N LYS A 57 0.57 -18.45 -14.58
CA LYS A 57 1.51 -18.25 -13.47
C LYS A 57 0.82 -17.69 -12.23
N ALA A 58 -0.15 -16.77 -12.38
CA ALA A 58 -0.94 -16.22 -11.27
C ALA A 58 -1.74 -17.33 -10.56
N LYS A 59 -2.36 -18.23 -11.33
CA LYS A 59 -3.08 -19.39 -10.78
C LYS A 59 -2.14 -20.34 -10.06
N ASP A 60 -0.96 -20.62 -10.60
CA ASP A 60 0.04 -21.50 -9.97
C ASP A 60 0.47 -20.95 -8.60
N ILE A 61 0.90 -19.68 -8.53
CA ILE A 61 1.30 -19.08 -7.25
C ILE A 61 0.10 -18.95 -6.29
N GLY A 62 -1.07 -18.50 -6.77
CA GLY A 62 -2.27 -18.38 -5.94
C GLY A 62 -2.68 -19.70 -5.29
N SER A 63 -2.64 -20.81 -6.04
CA SER A 63 -2.90 -22.15 -5.52
C SER A 63 -1.93 -22.55 -4.40
N ARG A 64 -0.65 -22.18 -4.54
CA ARG A 64 0.40 -22.50 -3.57
C ARG A 64 0.34 -21.67 -2.29
N LEU A 65 -0.34 -20.53 -2.33
CA LEU A 65 -0.56 -19.68 -1.17
C LEU A 65 -1.76 -20.14 -0.31
N MET A 66 -2.70 -20.88 -0.90
CA MET A 66 -3.91 -21.36 -0.20
C MET A 66 -3.68 -22.12 1.12
N PRO A 67 -2.61 -22.92 1.30
CA PRO A 67 -2.33 -23.56 2.58
C PRO A 67 -2.16 -22.60 3.76
N ALA A 68 -1.86 -21.31 3.53
CA ALA A 68 -1.77 -20.30 4.58
C ALA A 68 -3.08 -20.13 5.36
N PHE A 69 -4.24 -20.35 4.71
CA PHE A 69 -5.57 -20.21 5.32
C PHE A 69 -6.01 -21.43 6.13
N ASN A 70 -5.19 -22.48 6.19
CA ASN A 70 -5.50 -23.70 6.93
C ASN A 70 -5.20 -23.55 8.43
N THR A 71 -5.90 -22.62 9.07
CA THR A 71 -5.83 -22.32 10.50
C THR A 71 -7.16 -22.64 11.19
N PRO A 72 -7.19 -22.78 12.53
CA PRO A 72 -8.44 -22.97 13.26
C PRO A 72 -9.44 -21.83 13.07
N SER A 73 -8.96 -20.58 13.05
CA SER A 73 -9.83 -19.41 12.86
C SER A 73 -10.10 -19.07 11.40
N LYS A 74 -9.36 -19.62 10.42
CA LYS A 74 -9.35 -19.18 9.01
C LYS A 74 -8.67 -17.83 8.75
N ILE A 75 -8.21 -17.14 9.78
CA ILE A 75 -7.22 -16.07 9.63
C ILE A 75 -5.89 -16.72 9.23
N PRO A 76 -5.30 -16.35 8.07
CA PRO A 76 -4.16 -17.07 7.56
C PRO A 76 -2.91 -16.87 8.42
N TYR A 77 -2.00 -17.84 8.34
CA TYR A 77 -0.63 -17.67 8.81
C TYR A 77 0.12 -16.64 7.96
N SER A 78 1.18 -16.05 8.54
CA SER A 78 2.07 -15.11 7.83
C SER A 78 2.85 -15.78 6.71
N ASP A 79 3.34 -17.01 6.92
CA ASP A 79 4.30 -17.66 6.02
C ASP A 79 3.76 -18.99 5.48
N VAL A 80 4.03 -19.25 4.20
CA VAL A 80 3.67 -20.47 3.49
C VAL A 80 4.81 -20.95 2.62
N ASN A 81 5.06 -22.27 2.66
CA ASN A 81 6.03 -22.92 1.81
C ASN A 81 5.40 -23.29 0.46
N ILE A 82 5.79 -22.60 -0.60
CA ILE A 82 5.17 -22.78 -1.93
C ILE A 82 5.55 -24.09 -2.63
N GLY A 83 6.62 -24.76 -2.18
CA GLY A 83 7.04 -26.06 -2.70
C GLY A 83 6.43 -27.25 -1.95
N LYS A 84 6.30 -27.14 -0.62
CA LYS A 84 5.80 -28.21 0.25
C LYS A 84 4.30 -28.12 0.55
N GLY A 85 3.70 -26.94 0.41
CA GLY A 85 2.30 -26.69 0.78
C GLY A 85 2.05 -26.67 2.29
N THR A 86 3.08 -26.37 3.09
CA THR A 86 2.97 -26.22 4.56
C THR A 86 3.01 -24.75 4.93
N ALA A 87 2.21 -24.30 5.90
CA ALA A 87 2.22 -22.93 6.38
C ALA A 87 2.42 -22.86 7.90
N HIS A 88 2.96 -21.75 8.39
CA HIS A 88 3.23 -21.56 9.82
C HIS A 88 3.25 -20.07 10.20
N PRO A 89 2.97 -19.73 11.48
CA PRO A 89 3.16 -18.37 11.98
C PRO A 89 4.66 -18.12 12.25
N PRO A 90 5.05 -16.90 12.66
CA PRO A 90 6.41 -16.65 13.11
C PRO A 90 6.76 -17.49 14.34
N ARG A 91 8.03 -17.84 14.54
CA ARG A 91 8.44 -18.76 15.62
C ARG A 91 8.09 -18.29 17.04
N TRP A 92 7.89 -16.99 17.24
CA TRP A 92 7.68 -16.37 18.56
C TRP A 92 6.22 -16.06 18.87
N THR A 93 5.28 -16.27 17.94
CA THR A 93 3.87 -15.96 18.15
C THR A 93 2.96 -16.84 17.30
N SER A 94 1.66 -16.85 17.60
CA SER A 94 0.62 -17.38 16.70
C SER A 94 -0.24 -16.26 16.12
N ASP A 95 0.25 -15.02 16.22
CA ASP A 95 -0.41 -13.85 15.66
C ASP A 95 0.10 -13.59 14.24
N SER A 96 -0.83 -13.17 13.39
CA SER A 96 -0.56 -12.57 12.09
C SER A 96 -0.77 -11.06 12.18
N THR A 97 -0.14 -10.32 11.27
CA THR A 97 -0.33 -8.87 11.15
C THR A 97 -1.70 -8.56 10.52
N VAL A 98 -2.42 -7.57 11.03
CA VAL A 98 -3.77 -7.23 10.52
C VAL A 98 -3.73 -6.74 9.07
N ALA A 99 -2.85 -5.79 8.74
CA ALA A 99 -2.67 -5.35 7.35
C ALA A 99 -2.35 -6.54 6.42
N GLU A 100 -1.44 -7.44 6.81
CA GLU A 100 -1.06 -8.59 5.98
C GLU A 100 -2.26 -9.48 5.60
N VAL A 101 -3.17 -9.75 6.54
CA VAL A 101 -4.32 -10.63 6.26
C VAL A 101 -5.50 -9.91 5.61
N THR A 102 -5.52 -8.57 5.65
CA THR A 102 -6.61 -7.72 5.11
C THR A 102 -6.21 -6.93 3.87
N SER A 103 -5.04 -7.21 3.31
CA SER A 103 -4.49 -6.55 2.13
C SER A 103 -4.09 -7.54 1.02
N ILE A 104 -4.88 -8.60 0.88
CA ILE A 104 -4.71 -9.68 -0.10
C ILE A 104 -5.99 -9.95 -0.91
N GLN A 105 -7.04 -9.19 -0.62
CA GLN A 105 -8.39 -9.47 -1.06
C GLN A 105 -8.58 -9.16 -2.54
N LEU A 106 -8.05 -8.02 -3.02
CA LEU A 106 -8.24 -7.60 -4.41
C LEU A 106 -7.70 -8.64 -5.40
N GLU A 107 -6.54 -9.20 -5.08
CA GLU A 107 -5.81 -10.18 -5.88
C GLU A 107 -6.51 -11.53 -5.88
N PHE A 108 -6.91 -12.04 -4.72
CA PHE A 108 -7.59 -13.34 -4.61
C PHE A 108 -9.02 -13.28 -5.18
N ARG A 109 -9.74 -12.15 -5.02
CA ARG A 109 -11.04 -11.92 -5.65
C ARG A 109 -10.92 -11.95 -7.17
N GLU A 110 -9.93 -11.25 -7.71
CA GLU A 110 -9.71 -11.19 -9.15
C GLU A 110 -9.21 -12.53 -9.72
N LEU A 111 -8.36 -13.25 -8.98
CA LEU A 111 -7.94 -14.59 -9.36
C LEU A 111 -9.14 -15.54 -9.44
N SER A 112 -10.01 -15.55 -8.43
CA SER A 112 -11.27 -16.32 -8.48
C SER A 112 -12.12 -15.99 -9.69
N ARG A 113 -12.26 -14.69 -10.02
CA ARG A 113 -13.04 -14.23 -11.17
C ARG A 113 -12.46 -14.75 -12.49
N LEU A 114 -11.14 -14.70 -12.66
CA LEU A 114 -10.48 -15.11 -13.90
C LEU A 114 -10.37 -16.63 -14.07
N THR A 115 -10.24 -17.37 -12.98
CA THR A 115 -10.09 -18.84 -13.03
C THR A 115 -11.40 -19.59 -12.84
N GLU A 116 -12.50 -18.89 -12.58
CA GLU A 116 -13.82 -19.44 -12.22
C GLU A 116 -13.74 -20.41 -11.02
N ASP A 117 -12.80 -20.17 -10.11
CA ASP A 117 -12.57 -21.01 -8.94
C ASP A 117 -12.88 -20.21 -7.68
N PRO A 118 -14.00 -20.49 -7.00
CA PRO A 118 -14.47 -19.66 -5.89
C PRO A 118 -13.60 -19.77 -4.63
N GLN A 119 -12.65 -20.73 -4.56
CA GLN A 119 -11.89 -20.96 -3.33
C GLN A 119 -11.06 -19.74 -2.89
N TYR A 120 -10.48 -18.99 -3.85
CA TYR A 120 -9.60 -17.85 -3.56
C TYR A 120 -10.39 -16.72 -2.91
N GLN A 121 -11.49 -16.30 -3.54
CA GLN A 121 -12.41 -15.29 -3.03
C GLN A 121 -13.04 -15.73 -1.71
N ALA A 122 -13.47 -16.99 -1.58
CA ALA A 122 -14.10 -17.48 -0.36
C ALA A 122 -13.16 -17.38 0.85
N ALA A 123 -11.87 -17.70 0.67
CA ALA A 123 -10.88 -17.63 1.74
C ALA A 123 -10.67 -16.20 2.24
N VAL A 124 -10.46 -15.23 1.33
CA VAL A 124 -10.21 -13.83 1.73
C VAL A 124 -11.48 -13.10 2.18
N ALA A 125 -12.65 -13.48 1.67
CA ALA A 125 -13.93 -12.96 2.14
C ALA A 125 -14.24 -13.41 3.57
N GLU A 126 -13.87 -14.64 3.93
CA GLU A 126 -14.00 -15.14 5.30
C GLU A 126 -13.16 -14.32 6.29
N VAL A 127 -11.94 -13.91 5.91
CA VAL A 127 -11.11 -13.01 6.72
C VAL A 127 -11.81 -11.68 6.96
N MET A 128 -12.30 -11.01 5.90
CA MET A 128 -13.00 -9.72 6.05
C MET A 128 -14.27 -9.86 6.88
N ARG A 129 -15.04 -10.93 6.69
CA ARG A 129 -16.26 -11.20 7.48
C ARG A 129 -15.96 -11.35 8.97
N GLN A 130 -14.82 -11.95 9.33
CA GLN A 130 -14.40 -12.07 10.72
C GLN A 130 -13.96 -10.71 11.26
N VAL A 131 -13.04 -10.02 10.58
CA VAL A 131 -12.52 -8.71 11.01
C VAL A 131 -13.63 -7.67 11.18
N HIS A 132 -14.63 -7.67 10.31
CA HIS A 132 -15.81 -6.81 10.44
C HIS A 132 -16.51 -6.98 11.81
N LYS A 133 -16.65 -8.22 12.29
CA LYS A 133 -17.38 -8.57 13.52
C LYS A 133 -16.57 -8.47 14.81
N LEU A 134 -15.25 -8.21 14.73
CA LEU A 134 -14.40 -8.20 15.91
C LEU A 134 -14.60 -6.94 16.76
N ASP A 135 -14.73 -7.17 18.06
CA ASP A 135 -14.61 -6.14 19.10
C ASP A 135 -13.15 -5.70 19.27
N GLY A 136 -12.92 -4.65 20.06
CA GLY A 136 -11.59 -4.14 20.36
C GLY A 136 -11.04 -3.14 19.35
N LYS A 137 -11.87 -2.72 18.38
CA LYS A 137 -11.63 -1.53 17.56
C LYS A 137 -11.89 -0.26 18.38
N LEU A 138 -11.15 0.81 18.12
CA LEU A 138 -11.43 2.15 18.67
C LEU A 138 -12.00 3.03 17.56
N ASP A 139 -13.32 3.24 17.56
CA ASP A 139 -14.01 4.01 16.51
C ASP A 139 -13.58 3.55 15.09
N GLY A 140 -13.57 2.24 14.83
CA GLY A 140 -13.14 1.68 13.54
C GLY A 140 -11.62 1.45 13.38
N LEU A 141 -10.77 2.02 14.25
CA LEU A 141 -9.33 1.77 14.25
C LEU A 141 -9.02 0.34 14.75
N VAL A 142 -8.22 -0.40 13.99
CA VAL A 142 -7.87 -1.80 14.32
C VAL A 142 -6.53 -1.89 15.08
N PRO A 143 -6.40 -2.84 16.01
CA PRO A 143 -5.08 -3.25 16.54
C PRO A 143 -4.17 -3.80 15.43
N MET A 144 -2.87 -3.90 15.71
CA MET A 144 -1.87 -4.33 14.71
C MET A 144 -1.85 -5.84 14.43
N PHE A 145 -2.38 -6.67 15.35
CA PHE A 145 -2.21 -8.11 15.33
C PHE A 145 -3.51 -8.87 15.58
N ILE A 146 -3.62 -10.05 14.99
CA ILE A 146 -4.77 -10.95 15.08
C ILE A 146 -4.30 -12.40 15.21
N ASN A 147 -4.85 -13.12 16.19
CA ASN A 147 -4.40 -14.48 16.49
C ASN A 147 -5.02 -15.52 15.54
N THR A 148 -4.21 -16.39 14.95
CA THR A 148 -4.67 -17.40 13.96
C THR A 148 -5.38 -18.60 14.58
N ASN A 149 -5.32 -18.78 15.90
CA ASN A 149 -6.00 -19.89 16.58
C ASN A 149 -7.41 -19.52 17.01
N ASN A 150 -7.61 -18.32 17.57
CA ASN A 150 -8.92 -17.89 18.10
C ASN A 150 -9.59 -16.77 17.29
N GLY A 151 -8.90 -16.18 16.31
CA GLY A 151 -9.42 -15.12 15.45
C GLY A 151 -9.62 -13.77 16.15
N GLN A 152 -9.09 -13.57 17.35
CA GLN A 152 -9.24 -12.32 18.10
C GLN A 152 -8.06 -11.38 17.87
N PHE A 153 -8.31 -10.06 17.92
CA PHE A 153 -7.23 -9.08 17.96
C PHE A 153 -6.37 -9.25 19.21
N THR A 154 -5.07 -9.05 19.05
CA THR A 154 -4.09 -8.96 20.15
C THR A 154 -3.49 -7.56 20.15
N HIS A 155 -2.68 -7.23 21.16
CA HIS A 155 -2.11 -5.87 21.32
C HIS A 155 -3.17 -4.76 21.33
N GLN A 156 -4.33 -5.03 21.95
CA GLN A 156 -5.44 -4.08 22.06
C GLN A 156 -5.00 -2.78 22.73
N GLY A 157 -5.60 -1.67 22.30
CA GLY A 157 -5.26 -0.34 22.82
C GLY A 157 -4.08 0.33 22.12
N ILE A 158 -3.45 -0.31 21.14
CA ILE A 158 -2.39 0.28 20.31
C ILE A 158 -2.92 0.43 18.88
N TYR A 159 -2.98 1.67 18.39
CA TYR A 159 -3.53 2.03 17.09
C TYR A 159 -2.54 2.90 16.32
N THR A 160 -2.25 2.49 15.09
CA THR A 160 -1.41 3.21 14.13
C THR A 160 -2.07 3.14 12.76
N LEU A 161 -1.75 4.10 11.90
CA LEU A 161 -2.05 4.04 10.46
C LEU A 161 -0.79 3.75 9.64
N GLY A 162 0.35 3.49 10.29
CA GLY A 162 1.57 3.07 9.63
C GLY A 162 1.65 1.55 9.52
N ALA A 163 2.88 1.04 9.59
CA ALA A 163 3.15 -0.38 9.38
C ALA A 163 2.23 -1.25 10.24
N ARG A 164 1.70 -2.33 9.64
CA ARG A 164 0.84 -3.37 10.24
C ARG A 164 -0.66 -3.08 10.25
N ALA A 165 -1.08 -1.86 9.93
CA ALA A 165 -2.49 -1.48 9.90
C ALA A 165 -2.89 -0.58 8.73
N ASP A 166 -1.97 0.21 8.17
CA ASP A 166 -2.12 1.00 6.94
C ASP A 166 -3.08 0.41 5.89
N SER A 167 -2.66 -0.65 5.21
CA SER A 167 -3.35 -1.14 4.00
C SER A 167 -4.66 -1.87 4.29
N TYR A 168 -4.99 -2.16 5.56
CA TYR A 168 -6.36 -2.55 5.96
C TYR A 168 -7.35 -1.46 5.56
N TYR A 169 -7.06 -0.21 5.92
CA TYR A 169 -7.94 0.93 5.65
C TYR A 169 -8.03 1.22 4.14
N GLU A 170 -6.91 1.05 3.44
CA GLU A 170 -6.84 1.14 1.99
C GLU A 170 -7.74 0.09 1.30
N TYR A 171 -7.63 -1.18 1.72
CA TYR A 171 -8.34 -2.28 1.08
C TYR A 171 -9.83 -2.32 1.42
N LEU A 172 -10.29 -1.73 2.54
CA LEU A 172 -11.71 -1.52 2.75
C LEU A 172 -12.32 -0.69 1.60
N LEU A 173 -11.73 0.47 1.30
CA LEU A 173 -12.20 1.33 0.22
C LEU A 173 -12.01 0.66 -1.14
N LYS A 174 -10.81 0.13 -1.41
CA LYS A 174 -10.48 -0.41 -2.72
C LYS A 174 -11.29 -1.66 -3.06
N GLN A 175 -11.61 -2.52 -2.09
CA GLN A 175 -12.52 -3.64 -2.32
C GLN A 175 -13.96 -3.17 -2.60
N TRP A 176 -14.45 -2.15 -1.89
CA TRP A 176 -15.77 -1.58 -2.16
C TRP A 176 -15.86 -1.04 -3.59
N ILE A 177 -14.82 -0.34 -4.07
CA ILE A 177 -14.73 0.11 -5.46
C ILE A 177 -14.67 -1.08 -6.43
N GLN A 178 -13.79 -2.06 -6.19
CA GLN A 178 -13.64 -3.25 -7.03
C GLN A 178 -14.96 -4.02 -7.19
N GLY A 179 -15.74 -4.14 -6.11
CA GLY A 179 -17.05 -4.79 -6.06
C GLY A 179 -18.21 -3.97 -6.65
N GLY A 180 -17.94 -2.84 -7.31
CA GLY A 180 -18.96 -2.00 -7.92
C GLY A 180 -19.79 -1.22 -6.92
N LYS A 181 -19.18 -0.89 -5.77
CA LYS A 181 -19.78 -0.07 -4.72
C LYS A 181 -21.00 -0.71 -4.04
N LYS A 182 -21.12 -2.05 -4.09
CA LYS A 182 -22.29 -2.80 -3.58
C LYS A 182 -22.11 -3.38 -2.18
N GLU A 183 -20.87 -3.59 -1.74
CA GLU A 183 -20.55 -4.22 -0.45
C GLU A 183 -20.55 -3.18 0.67
N THR A 184 -21.73 -2.89 1.23
CA THR A 184 -21.91 -1.78 2.19
C THR A 184 -21.09 -1.91 3.47
N GLN A 185 -20.85 -3.14 3.94
CA GLN A 185 -20.05 -3.38 5.16
C GLN A 185 -18.61 -2.85 5.02
N LEU A 186 -18.00 -2.99 3.84
CA LEU A 186 -16.66 -2.45 3.58
C LEU A 186 -16.66 -0.92 3.65
N LEU A 187 -17.71 -0.30 3.12
CA LEU A 187 -17.87 1.16 3.17
C LEU A 187 -18.14 1.66 4.59
N GLU A 188 -19.00 0.97 5.34
CA GLU A 188 -19.33 1.30 6.73
C GLU A 188 -18.08 1.24 7.62
N ASP A 189 -17.29 0.16 7.51
CA ASP A 189 -16.04 0.01 8.25
C ASP A 189 -15.00 1.09 7.84
N TYR A 190 -14.94 1.44 6.54
CA TYR A 190 -14.05 2.51 6.06
C TYR A 190 -14.44 3.87 6.63
N LEU A 191 -15.71 4.26 6.52
CA LEU A 191 -16.20 5.55 7.01
C LEU A 191 -16.00 5.66 8.53
N GLN A 192 -16.35 4.61 9.28
CA GLN A 192 -16.11 4.56 10.71
C GLN A 192 -14.63 4.74 11.04
N ALA A 193 -13.73 4.04 10.33
CA ALA A 193 -12.29 4.16 10.55
C ALA A 193 -11.78 5.58 10.26
N ILE A 194 -12.21 6.24 9.19
CA ILE A 194 -11.79 7.63 8.89
C ILE A 194 -12.30 8.61 9.94
N GLU A 195 -13.52 8.45 10.44
CA GLU A 195 -14.01 9.22 11.59
C GLU A 195 -13.14 8.98 12.84
N GLY A 196 -12.76 7.72 13.09
CA GLY A 196 -11.83 7.35 14.16
C GLY A 196 -10.46 7.98 14.03
N VAL A 197 -9.90 8.04 12.81
CA VAL A 197 -8.64 8.74 12.49
C VAL A 197 -8.74 10.21 12.82
N GLN A 198 -9.77 10.90 12.31
CA GLN A 198 -9.99 12.33 12.54
C GLN A 198 -10.15 12.65 14.03
N LYS A 199 -10.89 11.81 14.76
CA LYS A 199 -11.18 12.00 16.18
C LYS A 199 -9.98 11.74 17.08
N ASN A 200 -9.20 10.68 16.82
CA ASN A 200 -8.23 10.16 17.78
C ASN A 200 -6.77 10.39 17.38
N LEU A 201 -6.47 10.52 16.08
CA LEU A 201 -5.09 10.48 15.56
C LEU A 201 -4.65 11.74 14.83
N VAL A 202 -5.58 12.56 14.33
CA VAL A 202 -5.25 13.81 13.64
C VAL A 202 -4.88 14.90 14.64
N GLN A 203 -3.70 15.49 14.46
CA GLN A 203 -3.20 16.62 15.25
C GLN A 203 -2.54 17.67 14.34
N LYS A 204 -2.12 18.80 14.93
CA LYS A 204 -1.38 19.86 14.23
C LYS A 204 0.01 20.05 14.80
N SER A 205 0.99 20.23 13.93
CA SER A 205 2.37 20.54 14.31
C SER A 205 2.57 22.02 14.68
N SER A 206 3.74 22.35 15.21
CA SER A 206 4.23 23.70 15.45
C SER A 206 5.63 23.84 14.85
N PRO A 207 5.98 24.95 14.17
CA PRO A 207 5.23 26.22 14.15
C PRO A 207 4.20 26.34 13.01
N ASN A 208 4.25 25.49 11.99
CA ASN A 208 3.50 25.73 10.74
C ASN A 208 2.06 25.20 10.77
N GLY A 209 1.65 24.46 11.80
CA GLY A 209 0.27 24.00 11.93
C GLY A 209 -0.08 22.89 10.93
N LEU A 210 0.89 22.09 10.50
CA LEU A 210 0.71 20.99 9.55
C LEU A 210 -0.19 19.92 10.17
N THR A 211 -1.22 19.49 9.44
CA THR A 211 -2.10 18.41 9.87
C THR A 211 -1.37 17.08 9.69
N PHE A 212 -1.21 16.29 10.74
CA PHE A 212 -0.53 14.99 10.67
C PHE A 212 -1.32 13.91 11.41
N VAL A 213 -1.00 12.64 11.16
CA VAL A 213 -1.60 11.48 11.82
C VAL A 213 -0.58 10.85 12.74
N GLY A 214 -0.84 10.87 14.05
CA GLY A 214 -0.01 10.20 15.05
C GLY A 214 -0.43 8.77 15.34
N GLU A 215 0.13 8.22 16.41
CA GLU A 215 -0.22 6.92 16.95
C GLU A 215 -0.88 7.07 18.32
N LEU A 216 -1.67 6.07 18.72
CA LEU A 216 -2.29 6.02 20.04
C LEU A 216 -1.91 4.72 20.75
N SER A 217 -1.40 4.82 21.98
CA SER A 217 -1.11 3.66 22.82
C SER A 217 -1.74 3.85 24.20
N HIS A 218 -2.73 3.01 24.53
CA HIS A 218 -3.44 3.02 25.81
C HIS A 218 -3.98 4.41 26.18
N GLY A 219 -4.51 5.14 25.19
CA GLY A 219 -5.03 6.50 25.34
C GLY A 219 -3.97 7.61 25.34
N GLN A 220 -2.68 7.27 25.23
CA GLN A 220 -1.60 8.24 25.09
C GLN A 220 -1.27 8.48 23.62
N PHE A 221 -1.37 9.73 23.20
CA PHE A 221 -1.01 10.15 21.84
C PHE A 221 0.50 10.24 21.68
N SER A 222 1.01 9.73 20.56
CA SER A 222 2.41 9.83 20.14
C SER A 222 2.46 10.57 18.80
N PRO A 223 3.23 11.66 18.68
CA PRO A 223 3.33 12.40 17.43
C PRO A 223 4.29 11.74 16.42
N LYS A 224 4.41 10.41 16.46
CA LYS A 224 5.16 9.59 15.51
C LYS A 224 4.30 9.34 14.28
N MET A 225 4.87 9.54 13.10
CA MET A 225 4.22 9.20 11.83
C MET A 225 5.24 8.47 10.94
N ASP A 226 4.89 7.28 10.50
CA ASP A 226 5.66 6.55 9.50
C ASP A 226 5.42 7.20 8.12
N HIS A 227 6.42 7.16 7.24
CA HIS A 227 6.26 7.59 5.84
C HIS A 227 5.16 6.79 5.13
N LEU A 228 4.96 5.54 5.53
CA LEU A 228 3.85 4.68 5.08
C LEU A 228 2.49 5.37 5.17
N VAL A 229 2.23 6.16 6.22
CA VAL A 229 0.95 6.86 6.44
C VAL A 229 0.63 7.85 5.29
N CYS A 230 1.62 8.24 4.49
CA CYS A 230 1.42 9.05 3.30
C CYS A 230 0.65 8.36 2.17
N PHE A 231 0.18 7.12 2.34
CA PHE A 231 -0.82 6.49 1.46
C PHE A 231 -2.22 7.11 1.65
N LEU A 232 -2.50 7.60 2.86
CA LEU A 232 -3.84 8.04 3.27
C LEU A 232 -4.39 9.23 2.46
N PRO A 233 -3.61 10.28 2.13
CA PRO A 233 -4.12 11.37 1.29
C PRO A 233 -4.68 10.88 -0.04
N GLY A 234 -3.98 10.00 -0.74
CA GLY A 234 -4.42 9.40 -2.01
C GLY A 234 -5.69 8.58 -1.83
N THR A 235 -5.75 7.76 -0.78
CA THR A 235 -6.92 6.94 -0.44
C THR A 235 -8.14 7.80 -0.10
N LEU A 236 -7.99 8.86 0.70
CA LEU A 236 -9.06 9.80 1.01
C LEU A 236 -9.58 10.52 -0.24
N ALA A 237 -8.66 10.97 -1.10
CA ALA A 237 -9.02 11.62 -2.36
C ALA A 237 -9.75 10.66 -3.32
N LEU A 238 -9.32 9.39 -3.38
CA LEU A 238 -10.00 8.33 -4.12
C LEU A 238 -11.42 8.09 -3.59
N GLY A 239 -11.59 8.06 -2.27
CA GLY A 239 -12.90 7.95 -1.62
C GLY A 239 -13.81 9.12 -1.99
N ALA A 240 -13.34 10.35 -1.80
CA ALA A 240 -14.11 11.56 -2.13
C ALA A 240 -14.51 11.60 -3.61
N HIS A 241 -13.61 11.22 -4.52
CA HIS A 241 -13.92 11.10 -5.95
C HIS A 241 -15.02 10.06 -6.23
N ASN A 242 -15.09 8.99 -5.44
CA ASN A 242 -16.08 7.93 -5.56
C ASN A 242 -17.39 8.20 -4.80
N GLY A 243 -17.62 9.44 -4.34
CA GLY A 243 -18.88 9.87 -3.73
C GLY A 243 -18.90 9.83 -2.20
N LEU A 244 -17.75 9.66 -1.55
CA LEU A 244 -17.64 9.80 -0.10
C LEU A 244 -17.63 11.27 0.34
N PRO A 245 -17.80 11.57 1.64
CA PRO A 245 -17.92 12.94 2.14
C PRO A 245 -16.80 13.89 1.66
N ALA A 246 -17.18 15.13 1.34
CA ALA A 246 -16.27 16.10 0.71
C ALA A 246 -15.11 16.53 1.64
N ASP A 247 -15.29 16.46 2.95
CA ASP A 247 -14.27 16.74 3.96
C ASP A 247 -13.12 15.73 3.93
N HIS A 248 -13.31 14.52 3.37
CA HIS A 248 -12.22 13.60 3.08
C HIS A 248 -11.21 14.23 2.11
N MET A 249 -11.66 14.98 1.09
CA MET A 249 -10.78 15.69 0.16
C MET A 249 -10.05 16.85 0.85
N ASP A 250 -10.69 17.53 1.81
CA ASP A 250 -10.04 18.59 2.57
C ASP A 250 -8.94 18.04 3.48
N LEU A 251 -9.20 16.92 4.16
CA LEU A 251 -8.18 16.21 4.94
C LEU A 251 -7.05 15.68 4.03
N ALA A 252 -7.40 15.12 2.86
CA ALA A 252 -6.43 14.65 1.87
C ALA A 252 -5.46 15.76 1.45
N LYS A 253 -5.97 16.96 1.13
CA LYS A 253 -5.11 18.10 0.76
C LYS A 253 -4.18 18.53 1.89
N GLN A 254 -4.68 18.55 3.13
CA GLN A 254 -3.88 18.93 4.31
C GLN A 254 -2.78 17.90 4.59
N LEU A 255 -3.10 16.61 4.56
CA LEU A 255 -2.11 15.55 4.76
C LEU A 255 -1.11 15.46 3.61
N MET A 256 -1.54 15.74 2.37
CA MET A 256 -0.64 15.79 1.21
C MET A 256 0.42 16.89 1.35
N GLU A 257 0.04 18.07 1.86
CA GLU A 257 1.00 19.13 2.20
C GLU A 257 2.00 18.62 3.25
N THR A 258 1.53 18.00 4.33
CA THR A 258 2.40 17.43 5.37
C THR A 258 3.38 16.41 4.82
N CYS A 259 2.91 15.47 4.00
CA CYS A 259 3.76 14.47 3.36
C CYS A 259 4.78 15.09 2.41
N TYR A 260 4.44 16.16 1.70
CA TYR A 260 5.42 16.92 0.93
C TYR A 260 6.44 17.64 1.84
N GLN A 261 6.01 18.23 2.95
CA GLN A 261 6.89 18.85 3.93
C GLN A 261 7.86 17.85 4.59
N MET A 262 7.47 16.57 4.73
CA MET A 262 8.37 15.51 5.18
C MET A 262 9.57 15.30 4.25
N TYR A 263 9.43 15.60 2.95
CA TYR A 263 10.52 15.63 1.98
C TYR A 263 11.27 16.95 2.05
N LEU A 264 10.55 18.06 1.86
CA LEU A 264 11.13 19.40 1.70
C LEU A 264 11.99 19.85 2.90
N GLN A 265 11.64 19.43 4.12
CA GLN A 265 12.37 19.80 5.34
C GLN A 265 13.62 18.96 5.61
N MET A 266 13.95 18.01 4.72
CA MET A 266 15.19 17.23 4.76
C MET A 266 16.22 17.86 3.82
N GLU A 267 17.49 17.78 4.18
CA GLU A 267 18.60 18.37 3.46
C GLU A 267 18.80 17.73 2.06
N THR A 268 18.42 16.45 1.92
CA THR A 268 18.36 15.76 0.61
C THR A 268 17.04 15.96 -0.13
N GLY A 269 16.02 16.56 0.49
CA GLY A 269 14.68 16.65 -0.10
C GLY A 269 13.99 15.29 -0.28
N LEU A 270 14.39 14.28 0.51
CA LEU A 270 13.79 12.93 0.57
C LEU A 270 13.30 12.65 1.98
N SER A 271 12.07 12.15 2.15
CA SER A 271 11.54 11.83 3.48
C SER A 271 12.31 10.69 4.15
N PRO A 272 12.53 10.74 5.47
CA PRO A 272 12.94 9.57 6.25
C PRO A 272 11.81 8.55 6.36
N GLU A 273 12.09 7.36 6.88
CA GLU A 273 11.07 6.33 7.17
C GLU A 273 10.09 6.76 8.26
N ILE A 274 10.56 7.48 9.29
CA ILE A 274 9.73 7.88 10.43
C ILE A 274 10.05 9.32 10.82
N VAL A 275 9.01 10.13 11.02
CA VAL A 275 9.09 11.49 11.54
C VAL A 275 8.40 11.60 12.90
N HIS A 276 8.82 12.58 13.70
CA HIS A 276 8.14 12.96 14.93
C HIS A 276 7.79 14.43 14.85
N PHE A 277 6.51 14.77 15.04
CA PHE A 277 6.04 16.14 14.97
C PHE A 277 6.14 16.85 16.30
N ASN A 278 6.65 18.09 16.28
CA ASN A 278 6.59 18.98 17.42
C ASN A 278 5.20 19.61 17.52
N MET A 279 4.62 19.60 18.72
CA MET A 279 3.28 20.16 18.97
C MET A 279 3.30 21.34 19.96
N HIS A 280 4.45 21.62 20.58
CA HIS A 280 4.56 22.65 21.60
C HIS A 280 4.72 24.04 20.98
N GLN A 281 4.00 25.02 21.53
CA GLN A 281 4.15 26.42 21.15
C GLN A 281 5.59 26.89 21.39
N GLY A 282 6.20 27.52 20.37
CA GLY A 282 7.60 27.95 20.41
C GLY A 282 8.60 26.95 19.82
N SER A 283 8.11 25.81 19.30
CA SER A 283 8.94 24.91 18.49
C SER A 283 9.47 25.62 17.24
N ILE A 284 10.75 25.43 16.93
CA ILE A 284 11.43 26.09 15.81
C ILE A 284 11.28 25.33 14.48
N ARG A 285 10.82 24.07 14.52
CA ARG A 285 10.62 23.21 13.37
C ARG A 285 9.49 22.21 13.63
N ASP A 286 8.73 21.87 12.59
CA ASP A 286 7.64 20.90 12.70
C ASP A 286 8.14 19.48 12.89
N ILE A 287 9.23 19.11 12.22
CA ILE A 287 9.64 17.70 12.07
C ILE A 287 11.01 17.43 12.71
N ASP A 288 11.00 16.47 13.63
CA ASP A 288 12.19 15.80 14.17
C ASP A 288 12.36 14.41 13.55
N VAL A 289 13.61 14.00 13.36
CA VAL A 289 13.96 12.67 12.82
C VAL A 289 15.04 12.05 13.70
N LYS A 290 14.71 10.91 14.32
CA LYS A 290 15.66 10.16 15.16
C LYS A 290 16.74 9.56 14.27
N LEU A 291 17.93 9.32 14.83
CA LEU A 291 19.08 8.82 14.06
C LEU A 291 18.79 7.51 13.33
N ALA A 292 18.09 6.57 13.99
CA ALA A 292 17.74 5.27 13.40
C ALA A 292 16.74 5.38 12.24
N ASP A 293 15.99 6.47 12.17
CA ASP A 293 14.85 6.64 11.28
C ASP A 293 15.21 7.42 10.00
N ARG A 294 16.44 7.95 9.91
CA ARG A 294 16.88 8.84 8.80
C ARG A 294 17.03 8.16 7.45
N HIS A 295 16.75 6.87 7.35
CA HIS A 295 16.90 6.15 6.09
C HIS A 295 15.73 6.46 5.16
N ASN A 296 15.98 6.40 3.86
CA ASN A 296 14.96 6.42 2.81
C ASN A 296 15.13 5.17 1.96
N LEU A 297 14.05 4.41 1.80
CA LEU A 297 14.06 3.14 1.07
C LEU A 297 13.53 3.25 -0.36
N LEU A 298 13.42 4.47 -0.90
CA LEU A 298 12.84 4.77 -2.22
C LEU A 298 11.32 4.55 -2.30
N ARG A 299 10.64 4.67 -1.16
CA ARG A 299 9.23 4.33 -1.01
C ARG A 299 8.26 5.23 -1.80
N PRO A 300 7.07 4.72 -2.17
CA PRO A 300 6.17 5.37 -3.13
C PRO A 300 5.07 6.25 -2.54
N GLU A 301 4.73 6.16 -1.27
CA GLU A 301 3.40 6.54 -0.74
C GLU A 301 3.09 8.04 -0.95
N THR A 302 4.11 8.90 -0.88
CA THR A 302 3.95 10.32 -1.21
C THR A 302 3.66 10.53 -2.70
N VAL A 303 4.40 9.89 -3.62
CA VAL A 303 4.17 10.05 -5.06
C VAL A 303 2.90 9.33 -5.54
N GLU A 304 2.46 8.28 -4.85
CA GLU A 304 1.14 7.68 -5.00
C GLU A 304 0.04 8.70 -4.69
N SER A 305 0.10 9.33 -3.51
CA SER A 305 -0.87 10.32 -3.10
C SER A 305 -0.88 11.54 -4.03
N LEU A 306 0.28 12.02 -4.47
CA LEU A 306 0.39 13.08 -5.47
C LEU A 306 -0.32 12.72 -6.77
N PHE A 307 -0.18 11.47 -7.24
CA PHE A 307 -0.88 10.98 -8.42
C PHE A 307 -2.41 11.08 -8.26
N TYR A 308 -2.97 10.56 -7.17
CA TYR A 308 -4.42 10.63 -6.92
C TYR A 308 -4.91 12.07 -6.82
N LEU A 309 -4.24 12.90 -6.01
CA LEU A 309 -4.60 14.31 -5.82
C LEU A 309 -4.54 15.08 -7.14
N TYR A 310 -3.49 14.90 -7.95
CA TYR A 310 -3.41 15.51 -9.28
C TYR A 310 -4.54 15.02 -10.19
N ARG A 311 -4.81 13.71 -10.23
CA ARG A 311 -5.85 13.15 -11.10
C ARG A 311 -7.22 13.75 -10.84
N PHE A 312 -7.58 13.97 -9.57
CA PHE A 312 -8.90 14.45 -9.17
C PHE A 312 -9.05 15.96 -9.08
N THR A 313 -7.96 16.69 -8.79
CA THR A 313 -8.01 18.15 -8.61
C THR A 313 -7.49 18.93 -9.81
N LYS A 314 -6.62 18.32 -10.62
CA LYS A 314 -5.83 18.96 -11.68
C LYS A 314 -4.94 20.11 -11.20
N ASP A 315 -4.68 20.21 -9.90
CA ASP A 315 -3.78 21.22 -9.35
C ASP A 315 -2.32 20.86 -9.69
N HIS A 316 -1.70 21.71 -10.51
CA HIS A 316 -0.36 21.47 -11.04
C HIS A 316 0.74 21.43 -9.99
N LYS A 317 0.51 22.00 -8.79
CA LYS A 317 1.50 21.93 -7.70
C LYS A 317 1.89 20.49 -7.36
N TYR A 318 0.97 19.54 -7.51
CA TYR A 318 1.24 18.13 -7.22
C TYR A 318 2.22 17.50 -8.22
N ARG A 319 2.21 17.97 -9.48
CA ARG A 319 3.25 17.60 -10.46
C ARG A 319 4.57 18.25 -10.09
N ASP A 320 4.57 19.52 -9.71
CA ASP A 320 5.81 20.23 -9.34
C ASP A 320 6.49 19.55 -8.14
N TRP A 321 5.72 19.19 -7.11
CA TRP A 321 6.20 18.43 -5.95
C TRP A 321 6.74 17.05 -6.33
N GLY A 322 6.02 16.31 -7.19
CA GLY A 322 6.50 15.01 -7.68
C GLY A 322 7.79 15.13 -8.50
N TRP A 323 7.94 16.23 -9.25
CA TRP A 323 9.13 16.49 -10.04
C TRP A 323 10.33 16.80 -9.16
N GLU A 324 10.15 17.62 -8.12
CA GLU A 324 11.19 17.89 -7.13
C GLU A 324 11.68 16.60 -6.44
N ILE A 325 10.76 15.74 -6.02
CA ILE A 325 11.09 14.43 -5.42
C ILE A 325 11.89 13.55 -6.40
N LEU A 326 11.48 13.47 -7.66
CA LEU A 326 12.21 12.71 -8.69
C LEU A 326 13.62 13.26 -8.91
N GLN A 327 13.79 14.58 -8.91
CA GLN A 327 15.10 15.22 -9.04
C GLN A 327 16.00 14.89 -7.85
N ASN A 328 15.45 14.84 -6.64
CA ASN A 328 16.19 14.44 -5.44
C ASN A 328 16.59 12.96 -5.46
N PHE A 329 15.73 12.05 -5.94
CA PHE A 329 16.14 10.66 -6.19
C PHE A 329 17.29 10.59 -7.20
N ASN A 330 17.19 11.29 -8.33
CA ASN A 330 18.27 11.35 -9.32
C ASN A 330 19.59 11.88 -8.76
N LYS A 331 19.53 12.85 -7.84
CA LYS A 331 20.70 13.48 -7.25
C LYS A 331 21.38 12.63 -6.18
N TYR A 332 20.59 12.02 -5.29
CA TYR A 332 21.14 11.43 -4.05
C TYR A 332 21.13 9.90 -4.02
N THR A 333 20.40 9.24 -4.92
CA THR A 333 20.23 7.77 -4.85
C THR A 333 20.67 7.03 -6.12
N LYS A 334 21.00 7.75 -7.20
CA LYS A 334 21.46 7.15 -8.47
C LYS A 334 22.87 6.56 -8.35
N VAL A 335 23.04 5.32 -8.81
CA VAL A 335 24.34 4.63 -8.87
C VAL A 335 24.92 4.76 -10.28
N SER A 336 26.20 5.11 -10.39
CA SER A 336 26.85 5.45 -11.67
C SER A 336 26.88 4.30 -12.70
N SER A 337 26.98 3.06 -12.22
CA SER A 337 26.95 1.84 -13.06
C SER A 337 25.54 1.42 -13.48
N GLY A 338 24.49 2.06 -12.95
CA GLY A 338 23.10 1.69 -13.17
C GLY A 338 22.37 1.35 -11.87
N GLY A 339 21.09 1.69 -11.82
CA GLY A 339 20.22 1.49 -10.66
C GLY A 339 20.16 2.69 -9.71
N TYR A 340 19.32 2.52 -8.69
CA TYR A 340 19.13 3.44 -7.57
C TYR A 340 19.29 2.66 -6.26
N THR A 341 19.66 3.32 -5.17
CA THR A 341 19.85 2.66 -3.87
C THR A 341 19.12 3.38 -2.76
N SER A 342 18.55 2.62 -1.83
CA SER A 342 18.18 3.14 -0.52
C SER A 342 19.39 3.82 0.15
N VAL A 343 19.12 4.82 0.99
CA VAL A 343 20.14 5.62 1.68
C VAL A 343 19.91 5.60 3.19
N ASN A 344 20.97 5.69 3.99
CA ASN A 344 20.87 5.65 5.45
C ASN A 344 20.57 7.01 6.08
N ASN A 345 20.88 8.12 5.40
CA ASN A 345 20.82 9.43 6.02
C ASN A 345 20.33 10.52 5.06
N VAL A 346 19.03 10.82 5.10
CA VAL A 346 18.42 11.93 4.34
C VAL A 346 18.80 13.32 4.85
N ARG A 347 19.48 13.41 6.00
CA ARG A 347 19.95 14.67 6.61
C ARG A 347 21.36 15.09 6.16
N ASP A 348 22.05 14.26 5.38
CA ASP A 348 23.42 14.50 4.94
C ASP A 348 23.52 14.45 3.41
N PRO A 349 23.41 15.61 2.73
CA PRO A 349 23.44 15.67 1.27
C PRO A 349 24.83 15.44 0.68
N ASP A 350 25.89 15.61 1.48
CA ASP A 350 27.27 15.37 1.06
C ASP A 350 27.60 13.87 1.11
N TYR A 351 27.05 13.15 2.09
CA TYR A 351 27.17 11.70 2.19
C TYR A 351 25.86 11.02 2.67
N PRO A 352 24.91 10.75 1.75
CA PRO A 352 23.64 10.07 2.10
C PRO A 352 23.80 8.63 2.62
N SER A 353 25.00 8.04 2.45
CA SER A 353 25.36 6.68 2.87
C SER A 353 24.47 5.59 2.24
N PRO A 354 24.77 5.17 0.99
CA PRO A 354 24.06 4.09 0.29
C PRO A 354 23.94 2.79 1.09
N ARG A 355 22.80 2.10 0.96
CA ARG A 355 22.52 0.78 1.57
C ARG A 355 22.72 -0.40 0.62
N ASP A 356 23.10 -0.13 -0.63
CA ASP A 356 23.33 -1.14 -1.67
C ASP A 356 22.11 -2.05 -1.94
N LYS A 357 20.92 -1.42 -2.04
CA LYS A 357 19.67 -2.15 -2.32
C LYS A 357 18.71 -1.27 -3.11
N MET A 358 18.20 -1.79 -4.22
CA MET A 358 17.06 -1.24 -4.95
C MET A 358 15.84 -2.10 -4.65
N GLU A 359 14.91 -1.59 -3.87
CA GLU A 359 13.67 -2.30 -3.55
C GLU A 359 12.79 -2.43 -4.80
N SER A 360 12.07 -3.56 -4.93
CA SER A 360 11.24 -3.83 -6.12
C SER A 360 10.18 -2.74 -6.36
N PHE A 361 9.60 -2.20 -5.28
CA PHE A 361 8.60 -1.15 -5.32
C PHE A 361 9.12 0.17 -5.90
N PHE A 362 10.42 0.42 -5.97
CA PHE A 362 10.90 1.61 -6.66
C PHE A 362 10.49 1.60 -8.14
N LEU A 363 10.67 0.44 -8.79
CA LEU A 363 10.25 0.23 -10.18
C LEU A 363 8.76 -0.13 -10.29
N GLY A 364 8.25 -0.89 -9.32
CA GLY A 364 6.85 -1.31 -9.23
C GLY A 364 5.91 -0.15 -9.03
N GLU A 365 6.26 0.82 -8.18
CA GLU A 365 5.35 1.82 -7.65
C GLU A 365 5.87 3.23 -7.88
N THR A 366 7.01 3.59 -7.28
CA THR A 366 7.52 4.97 -7.25
C THR A 366 7.62 5.54 -8.67
N LEU A 367 8.27 4.84 -9.58
CA LEU A 367 8.39 5.29 -10.98
C LEU A 367 7.07 5.16 -11.76
N LYS A 368 6.20 4.20 -11.41
CA LYS A 368 4.89 4.03 -12.08
C LYS A 368 3.97 5.21 -11.74
N TYR A 369 3.85 5.57 -10.47
CA TYR A 369 3.05 6.70 -10.03
C TYR A 369 3.61 8.03 -10.52
N LEU A 370 4.94 8.23 -10.50
CA LEU A 370 5.55 9.41 -11.12
C LEU A 370 5.23 9.51 -12.62
N TYR A 371 5.34 8.40 -13.37
CA TYR A 371 4.98 8.40 -14.79
C TYR A 371 3.51 8.76 -15.01
N LEU A 372 2.59 8.16 -14.23
CA LEU A 372 1.15 8.42 -14.32
C LEU A 372 0.76 9.84 -13.86
N LEU A 373 1.48 10.41 -12.89
CA LEU A 373 1.33 11.79 -12.42
C LEU A 373 1.63 12.79 -13.55
N PHE A 374 2.69 12.54 -14.32
CA PHE A 374 3.08 13.41 -15.44
C PHE A 374 2.35 13.11 -16.76
N SER A 375 1.65 11.98 -16.86
CA SER A 375 0.87 11.64 -18.05
C SER A 375 -0.22 12.67 -18.32
N ASN A 376 -0.25 13.22 -19.54
CA ASN A 376 -1.37 14.04 -20.02
C ASN A 376 -2.56 13.18 -20.46
N ASP A 377 -2.33 11.89 -20.69
CA ASP A 377 -3.39 10.92 -20.98
C ASP A 377 -4.01 10.46 -19.66
N THR A 378 -5.26 10.89 -19.42
CA THR A 378 -6.03 10.46 -18.26
C THR A 378 -6.69 9.10 -18.44
N ASP A 379 -6.81 8.61 -19.67
CA ASP A 379 -7.37 7.29 -19.96
C ASP A 379 -6.34 6.17 -19.77
N LEU A 380 -5.04 6.50 -19.79
CA LEU A 380 -3.96 5.61 -19.41
C LEU A 380 -4.16 5.15 -17.95
N VAL A 381 -4.59 3.89 -17.80
CA VAL A 381 -4.97 3.25 -16.52
C VAL A 381 -5.94 4.14 -15.74
N SER A 382 -7.10 4.44 -16.35
CA SER A 382 -8.13 5.27 -15.75
C SER A 382 -8.62 4.73 -14.39
N LEU A 383 -8.78 5.63 -13.43
CA LEU A 383 -9.31 5.35 -12.09
C LEU A 383 -10.82 5.08 -12.07
N ASP A 384 -11.49 5.23 -13.21
CA ASP A 384 -12.90 4.81 -13.43
C ASP A 384 -13.03 3.36 -13.90
N ARG A 385 -11.91 2.69 -14.18
CA ARG A 385 -11.87 1.31 -14.70
C ARG A 385 -10.92 0.40 -13.93
N TYR A 386 -10.00 0.98 -13.18
CA TYR A 386 -8.96 0.26 -12.46
C TYR A 386 -8.87 0.75 -11.02
N VAL A 387 -8.66 -0.20 -10.13
CA VAL A 387 -8.19 0.03 -8.78
C VAL A 387 -6.78 -0.53 -8.66
N PHE A 388 -5.84 0.29 -8.18
CA PHE A 388 -4.47 -0.15 -7.92
C PHE A 388 -4.45 -0.96 -6.63
N ASN A 389 -3.83 -2.14 -6.63
CA ASN A 389 -3.51 -2.82 -5.37
C ASN A 389 -2.44 -2.03 -4.56
N THR A 390 -2.09 -2.48 -3.36
CA THR A 390 -1.12 -1.76 -2.49
C THR A 390 0.34 -1.82 -2.96
N GLU A 391 0.64 -2.49 -4.09
CA GLU A 391 1.95 -2.43 -4.76
C GLU A 391 1.82 -1.85 -6.18
N ALA A 392 0.90 -0.89 -6.33
CA ALA A 392 0.59 -0.15 -7.56
C ALA A 392 0.25 -1.02 -8.79
N HIS A 393 -0.23 -2.24 -8.62
CA HIS A 393 -0.64 -3.12 -9.71
C HIS A 393 -2.14 -2.89 -10.04
N PRO A 394 -2.48 -2.33 -11.22
CA PRO A 394 -3.86 -2.00 -11.57
C PRO A 394 -4.69 -3.25 -11.90
N LEU A 395 -5.73 -3.48 -11.12
CA LEU A 395 -6.75 -4.51 -11.34
C LEU A 395 -8.04 -3.85 -11.81
N PRO A 396 -8.81 -4.47 -12.71
CA PRO A 396 -10.06 -3.89 -13.18
C PRO A 396 -11.06 -3.77 -12.03
N ASP A 397 -11.82 -2.68 -12.00
CA ASP A 397 -13.04 -2.60 -11.22
C ASP A 397 -14.21 -3.27 -11.96
N SER A 398 -15.36 -3.38 -11.30
CA SER A 398 -16.53 -4.04 -11.88
C SER A 398 -17.16 -3.28 -13.06
N ASP A 399 -16.81 -2.01 -13.31
CA ASP A 399 -17.43 -1.18 -14.35
C ASP A 399 -16.53 -1.12 -15.60
N GLY A 400 -15.20 -1.15 -15.42
CA GLY A 400 -14.21 -1.40 -16.47
C GLY A 400 -14.35 -2.78 -17.11
N LEU A 401 -14.98 -3.70 -16.40
CA LEU A 401 -15.52 -4.95 -16.92
C LEU A 401 -17.00 -4.72 -17.24
N CYS A 402 -17.31 -4.38 -18.49
CA CYS A 402 -18.66 -4.62 -19.01
C CYS A 402 -19.02 -6.06 -18.62
N TRP A 403 -19.93 -6.24 -17.65
CA TRP A 403 -20.44 -7.52 -17.18
C TRP A 403 -21.10 -8.19 -18.39
N ARG A 404 -20.29 -8.82 -19.24
CA ARG A 404 -20.75 -9.64 -20.34
C ARG A 404 -21.26 -10.91 -19.69
N SER A 405 -22.48 -10.80 -19.16
CA SER A 405 -23.41 -11.91 -19.08
C SER A 405 -23.34 -12.66 -20.40
N ARG A 406 -22.76 -13.86 -20.36
CA ARG A 406 -23.11 -14.93 -21.27
C ARG A 406 -23.50 -16.13 -20.43
#